data_AF-A0A7Y4VH10-F1
#
_entry.id   AF-A0A7Y4VH10-F1
#
_cell.length_a   1.000
_cell.length_b   1.000
_cell.length_c   1.000
_cell.angle_alpha   90.00
_cell.angle_beta   90.00
_cell.angle_gamma   90.00
#
_symmetry.space_group_name_H-M   'P 1'
#
loop_
_entity.id
_entity.type
_entity.pdbx_description
1 polymer ?
#
loop_
_entity_poly.entity_id
_entity_poly.type
_entity_poly.pdbx_seq_one_letter_code
_entity_poly.pdbx_strand_id
1 'polypeptide(L)'
;KILPINETPIDFAFDINSEVGYKCIGAKVNGKIVPLDSKLKSGDQIEVITSKIKKPHQDWEKFAVTHKAKSDIHKYFNNERRLRIDEGRELWGKKLKKMKLTLSEDDMIKLLARLKFESLQHMYLSLAEGRLSAEELYELVKDRNKLISGEIVSPWVKPIEKVQTVKVKENEQSLFETYIKSARSTKNKIIAGGDVKDLLFSYANCCNPIPGEDIIGFISKTEGIKIHKKSCKNLSNLFLSDPQRIIDVQWPEQVEDEFFVGIKISGEDRPGMLNEITNVISVYSNTNIKSVSIASKGSLFDGTVILMVKNVTHLNELIEKIKHIEGVFEVKRFEE
;
A
#
# COMPACT_ATOMS: atom_id res chain seq x y z
N LYS A 1 1.95 -16.50 34.25
CA LYS A 1 3.00 -16.07 33.29
C LYS A 1 3.16 -14.56 33.41
N ILE A 2 4.36 -14.03 33.19
CA ILE A 2 4.64 -12.58 33.22
C ILE A 2 4.74 -12.12 31.77
N LEU A 3 3.93 -11.13 31.41
CA LEU A 3 3.74 -10.64 30.05
C LEU A 3 3.88 -9.11 30.05
N PRO A 4 4.57 -8.48 29.08
CA PRO A 4 4.62 -7.02 28.94
C PRO A 4 3.25 -6.34 28.86
N ILE A 5 3.26 -5.04 29.19
CA ILE A 5 2.08 -4.18 29.17
C ILE A 5 1.55 -4.06 27.73
N ASN A 6 0.21 -4.05 27.58
CA ASN A 6 -0.51 -3.94 26.31
C ASN A 6 -0.41 -5.16 25.38
N GLU A 7 -0.06 -6.33 25.90
CA GLU A 7 -0.15 -7.57 25.15
C GLU A 7 -1.57 -7.90 24.69
N THR A 8 -1.62 -8.70 23.63
CA THR A 8 -2.85 -9.17 23.03
C THR A 8 -3.01 -10.68 23.20
N PRO A 9 -4.23 -11.22 23.02
CA PRO A 9 -4.42 -12.67 22.99
C PRO A 9 -3.52 -13.42 22.00
N ILE A 10 -3.11 -12.78 20.90
CA ILE A 10 -2.12 -13.35 19.96
C ILE A 10 -0.74 -13.44 20.59
N ASP A 11 -0.27 -12.39 21.27
CA ASP A 11 0.99 -12.43 22.00
C ASP A 11 1.01 -13.57 23.02
N PHE A 12 -0.08 -13.72 23.77
CA PHE A 12 -0.24 -14.82 24.72
C PHE A 12 -0.20 -16.20 24.05
N ALA A 13 -0.85 -16.36 22.89
CA ALA A 13 -0.86 -17.61 22.14
C ALA A 13 0.55 -18.01 21.67
N PHE A 14 1.32 -17.05 21.12
CA PHE A 14 2.72 -17.26 20.71
C PHE A 14 3.65 -17.46 21.90
N ASP A 15 3.34 -16.85 23.05
CA ASP A 15 4.11 -17.07 24.25
C ASP A 15 3.94 -18.49 24.82
N ILE A 16 2.73 -19.07 24.73
CA ILE A 16 2.50 -20.49 25.05
C ILE A 16 3.34 -21.39 24.15
N ASN A 17 3.13 -21.30 22.84
CA ASN A 17 3.87 -22.06 21.83
C ASN A 17 3.56 -21.48 20.44
N SER A 18 4.56 -21.40 19.56
CA SER A 18 4.37 -20.97 18.19
C SER A 18 3.30 -21.81 17.45
N GLU A 19 3.19 -23.12 17.69
CA GLU A 19 2.12 -23.98 17.14
C GLU A 19 0.71 -23.56 17.59
N VAL A 20 0.57 -23.13 18.84
CA VAL A 20 -0.71 -22.62 19.38
C VAL A 20 -1.03 -21.27 18.77
N GLY A 21 -0.02 -20.39 18.67
CA GLY A 21 -0.11 -19.12 17.94
C GLY A 21 -0.56 -19.33 16.50
N TYR A 22 0.08 -20.24 15.76
CA TYR A 22 -0.24 -20.50 14.36
C TYR A 22 -1.65 -21.01 14.12
N LYS A 23 -2.19 -21.76 15.09
CA LYS A 23 -3.52 -22.36 15.03
C LYS A 23 -4.60 -21.50 15.69
N CYS A 24 -4.26 -20.32 16.22
CA CYS A 24 -5.19 -19.46 16.94
C CYS A 24 -6.31 -18.95 16.02
N ILE A 25 -7.55 -19.04 16.48
CA ILE A 25 -8.73 -18.52 15.77
C ILE A 25 -9.51 -17.49 16.58
N GLY A 26 -9.25 -17.41 17.88
CA GLY A 26 -9.97 -16.55 18.81
C GLY A 26 -9.47 -16.75 20.22
N ALA A 27 -9.92 -15.89 21.13
CA ALA A 27 -9.59 -16.02 22.54
C ALA A 27 -10.80 -15.66 23.41
N LYS A 28 -10.82 -16.22 24.62
CA LYS A 28 -11.70 -15.77 25.69
C LYS A 28 -10.87 -15.17 26.81
N VAL A 29 -11.36 -14.08 27.38
CA VAL A 29 -10.81 -13.45 28.57
C VAL A 29 -11.90 -13.47 29.64
N ASN A 30 -11.60 -14.09 30.78
CA ASN A 30 -12.54 -14.30 31.90
C ASN A 30 -13.87 -14.92 31.43
N GLY A 31 -13.77 -15.95 30.57
CA GLY A 31 -14.92 -16.69 30.03
C GLY A 31 -15.67 -16.01 28.88
N LYS A 32 -15.37 -14.75 28.53
CA LYS A 32 -16.02 -14.00 27.45
C LYS A 32 -15.14 -13.95 26.20
N ILE A 33 -15.73 -14.13 25.01
CA ILE A 33 -15.00 -14.01 23.75
C ILE A 33 -14.58 -12.55 23.55
N VAL A 34 -13.32 -12.35 23.17
CA VAL A 34 -12.76 -11.02 22.89
C VAL A 34 -12.09 -10.98 21.51
N PRO A 35 -12.03 -9.80 20.87
CA PRO A 35 -11.18 -9.58 19.70
C PRO A 35 -9.70 -9.92 19.98
N LEU A 36 -9.00 -10.44 18.97
CA LEU A 36 -7.61 -10.87 19.08
C LEU A 36 -6.60 -9.73 19.30
N ASP A 37 -7.00 -8.49 19.05
CA ASP A 37 -6.23 -7.26 19.26
C ASP A 37 -6.51 -6.58 20.62
N SER A 38 -7.40 -7.16 21.42
CA SER A 38 -7.77 -6.65 22.75
C SER A 38 -6.57 -6.59 23.68
N LYS A 39 -6.46 -5.52 24.47
CA LYS A 39 -5.39 -5.36 25.46
C LYS A 39 -5.69 -6.14 26.72
N LEU A 40 -4.76 -7.03 27.08
CA LEU A 40 -4.82 -7.87 28.26
C LEU A 40 -4.44 -7.09 29.52
N LYS A 41 -5.08 -7.40 30.64
CA LYS A 41 -4.78 -6.84 31.96
C LYS A 41 -4.17 -7.90 32.87
N SER A 42 -3.42 -7.42 33.86
CA SER A 42 -2.88 -8.31 34.90
C SER A 42 -4.03 -8.96 35.68
N GLY A 43 -3.97 -10.28 35.83
CA GLY A 43 -5.01 -11.09 36.49
C GLY A 43 -6.07 -11.66 35.57
N ASP A 44 -6.06 -11.34 34.27
CA ASP A 44 -6.98 -11.93 33.31
C ASP A 44 -6.72 -13.43 33.10
N GLN A 45 -7.79 -14.24 33.15
CA GLN A 45 -7.75 -15.64 32.73
C GLN A 45 -8.00 -15.72 31.23
N ILE A 46 -7.02 -16.22 30.49
CA ILE A 46 -7.06 -16.26 29.02
C ILE A 46 -7.16 -17.70 28.53
N GLU A 47 -8.13 -17.96 27.66
CA GLU A 47 -8.27 -19.22 26.92
C GLU A 47 -8.06 -18.96 25.44
N VAL A 48 -7.09 -19.64 24.83
CA VAL A 48 -6.84 -19.55 23.38
C VAL A 48 -7.63 -20.63 22.66
N ILE A 49 -8.44 -20.23 21.69
CA ILE A 49 -9.22 -21.14 20.84
C ILE A 49 -8.38 -21.44 19.61
N THR A 50 -8.12 -22.72 19.32
CA THR A 50 -7.29 -23.15 18.18
C THR A 50 -8.06 -24.00 17.17
N SER A 51 -7.58 -24.05 15.92
CA SER A 51 -8.10 -24.89 14.85
C SER A 51 -6.98 -25.53 14.05
N LYS A 52 -7.21 -26.75 13.53
CA LYS A 52 -6.25 -27.46 12.68
C LYS A 52 -6.17 -26.90 11.25
N ILE A 53 -7.22 -26.21 10.79
CA ILE A 53 -7.36 -25.79 9.38
C ILE A 53 -6.97 -24.32 9.20
N LYS A 54 -7.25 -23.49 10.20
CA LYS A 54 -7.00 -22.04 10.11
C LYS A 54 -5.50 -21.76 10.19
N LYS A 55 -5.08 -20.78 9.41
CA LYS A 55 -3.71 -20.27 9.34
C LYS A 55 -3.65 -18.86 9.92
N PRO A 56 -2.46 -18.39 10.34
CA PRO A 56 -2.23 -17.00 10.72
C PRO A 56 -2.72 -16.02 9.67
N HIS A 57 -3.19 -14.86 10.13
CA HIS A 57 -3.49 -13.73 9.25
C HIS A 57 -2.35 -12.72 9.28
N GLN A 58 -2.06 -12.09 8.13
CA GLN A 58 -0.95 -11.14 8.02
C GLN A 58 -1.16 -9.90 8.90
N ASP A 59 -2.43 -9.50 9.11
CA ASP A 59 -2.79 -8.38 9.98
C ASP A 59 -2.42 -8.56 11.46
N TRP A 60 -2.12 -9.78 11.91
CA TRP A 60 -1.69 -10.01 13.29
C TRP A 60 -0.42 -9.26 13.64
N GLU A 61 0.44 -8.99 12.66
CA GLU A 61 1.66 -8.19 12.85
C GLU A 61 1.36 -6.75 13.33
N LYS A 62 0.20 -6.20 12.95
CA LYS A 62 -0.20 -4.82 13.28
C LYS A 62 -0.49 -4.62 14.76
N PHE A 63 -0.98 -5.65 15.43
CA PHE A 63 -1.42 -5.55 16.83
C PHE A 63 -0.65 -6.46 17.80
N ALA A 64 0.10 -7.45 17.30
CA ALA A 64 1.07 -8.19 18.11
C ALA A 64 2.10 -7.20 18.69
N VAL A 65 2.38 -7.31 19.98
CA VAL A 65 3.27 -6.40 20.70
C VAL A 65 4.65 -7.00 20.89
N THR A 66 4.71 -8.28 21.23
CA THR A 66 5.96 -8.96 21.59
C THR A 66 6.84 -9.25 20.37
N HIS A 67 8.16 -9.10 20.54
CA HIS A 67 9.12 -9.46 19.49
C HIS A 67 9.01 -10.94 19.09
N LYS A 68 8.74 -11.82 20.06
CA LYS A 68 8.55 -13.25 19.82
C LYS A 68 7.38 -13.52 18.89
N ALA A 69 6.19 -12.95 19.17
CA ALA A 69 5.03 -13.13 18.30
C ALA A 69 5.27 -12.57 16.90
N LYS A 70 5.81 -11.36 16.78
CA LYS A 70 6.14 -10.77 15.47
C LYS A 70 7.12 -11.63 14.69
N SER A 71 8.21 -12.07 15.32
CA SER A 71 9.22 -12.92 14.70
C SER A 71 8.64 -14.26 14.21
N ASP A 72 7.80 -14.92 15.00
CA ASP A 72 7.17 -16.17 14.60
C ASP A 72 6.15 -15.97 13.47
N ILE A 73 5.36 -14.90 13.49
CA ILE A 73 4.44 -14.52 12.40
C ILE A 73 5.23 -14.32 11.10
N HIS A 74 6.31 -13.54 11.12
CA HIS A 74 7.18 -13.35 9.95
C HIS A 74 7.78 -14.66 9.47
N LYS A 75 8.30 -15.49 10.39
CA LYS A 75 8.89 -16.78 10.06
C LYS A 75 7.88 -17.70 9.36
N TYR A 76 6.63 -17.70 9.81
CA TYR A 76 5.55 -18.46 9.17
C TYR A 76 5.34 -18.02 7.71
N PHE A 77 5.10 -16.73 7.47
CA PHE A 77 4.83 -16.22 6.12
C PHE A 77 6.05 -16.34 5.19
N ASN A 78 7.26 -16.16 5.70
CA ASN A 78 8.48 -16.40 4.93
C ASN A 78 8.60 -17.87 4.52
N ASN A 79 8.27 -18.80 5.41
CA ASN A 79 8.26 -20.22 5.08
C ASN A 79 7.17 -20.58 4.07
N GLU A 80 5.95 -20.03 4.22
CA GLU A 80 4.87 -20.24 3.24
C GLU A 80 5.27 -19.72 1.85
N ARG A 81 5.83 -18.52 1.78
CA ARG A 81 6.35 -17.94 0.53
C ARG A 81 7.43 -18.83 -0.09
N ARG A 82 8.36 -19.36 0.72
CA ARG A 82 9.41 -20.29 0.25
C ARG A 82 8.80 -21.55 -0.35
N LEU A 83 7.83 -22.18 0.32
CA LEU A 83 7.16 -23.38 -0.16
C LEU A 83 6.47 -23.15 -1.51
N ARG A 84 5.82 -21.99 -1.70
CA ARG A 84 5.23 -21.61 -3.00
C ARG A 84 6.27 -21.42 -4.09
N ILE A 85 7.40 -20.79 -3.78
CA ILE A 85 8.50 -20.65 -4.75
C ILE A 85 9.04 -22.03 -5.16
N ASP A 86 9.20 -22.94 -4.20
CA ASP A 86 9.68 -24.30 -4.48
C ASP A 86 8.68 -25.09 -5.34
N GLU A 87 7.38 -24.97 -5.08
CA GLU A 87 6.31 -25.53 -5.91
C GLU A 87 6.39 -25.01 -7.36
N GLY A 88 6.51 -23.69 -7.55
CA GLY A 88 6.64 -23.08 -8.87
C GLY A 88 7.89 -23.51 -9.62
N ARG A 89 9.01 -23.64 -8.90
CA ARG A 89 10.27 -24.18 -9.43
C ARG A 89 10.11 -25.63 -9.87
N GLU A 90 9.42 -26.46 -9.08
CA GLU A 90 9.17 -27.86 -9.40
C GLU A 90 8.25 -28.00 -10.62
N LEU A 91 7.17 -27.21 -10.69
CA LEU A 91 6.26 -27.16 -11.83
C LEU A 91 7.02 -26.86 -13.13
N TRP A 92 7.88 -25.84 -13.10
CA TRP A 92 8.69 -25.47 -14.26
C TRP A 92 9.73 -26.55 -14.61
N GLY A 93 10.43 -27.07 -13.60
CA GLY A 93 11.42 -28.13 -13.80
C GLY A 93 10.81 -29.41 -14.41
N LYS A 94 9.62 -29.82 -13.96
CA LYS A 94 8.87 -30.95 -14.53
C LYS A 94 8.52 -30.70 -16.00
N LYS A 95 8.08 -29.50 -16.34
CA LYS A 95 7.75 -29.12 -17.72
C LYS A 95 8.97 -29.18 -18.63
N LEU A 96 10.09 -28.58 -18.23
CA LEU A 96 11.35 -28.61 -18.97
C LEU A 96 11.85 -30.03 -19.19
N LYS A 97 11.81 -30.87 -18.14
CA LYS A 97 12.21 -32.28 -18.21
C LYS A 97 11.33 -33.07 -19.18
N LYS A 98 10.00 -32.88 -19.12
CA LYS A 98 9.04 -33.52 -20.02
C LYS A 98 9.30 -33.16 -21.49
N MET A 99 9.67 -31.91 -21.75
CA MET A 99 9.95 -31.40 -23.09
C MET A 99 11.41 -31.55 -23.52
N LYS A 100 12.25 -32.19 -22.69
CA LYS A 100 13.69 -32.41 -22.93
C LYS A 100 14.46 -31.11 -23.25
N LEU A 101 14.04 -29.99 -22.66
CA LEU A 101 14.68 -28.69 -22.86
C LEU A 101 15.55 -28.35 -21.66
N THR A 102 16.77 -27.89 -21.93
CA THR A 102 17.67 -27.31 -20.92
C THR A 102 17.86 -25.82 -21.20
N LEU A 103 17.87 -25.02 -20.14
CA LEU A 103 18.09 -23.58 -20.20
C LEU A 103 19.37 -23.26 -19.44
N SER A 104 20.21 -22.44 -20.06
CA SER A 104 21.39 -21.85 -19.40
C SER A 104 20.99 -20.70 -18.49
N GLU A 105 21.91 -20.23 -17.64
CA GLU A 105 21.68 -19.04 -16.81
C GLU A 105 21.38 -17.80 -17.66
N ASP A 106 22.04 -17.66 -18.82
CA ASP A 106 21.81 -16.56 -19.77
C ASP A 106 20.40 -16.63 -20.39
N ASP A 107 19.93 -17.82 -20.75
CA ASP A 107 18.55 -18.02 -21.24
C ASP A 107 17.52 -17.61 -20.18
N MET A 108 17.79 -17.90 -18.91
CA MET A 108 16.93 -17.53 -17.79
C MET A 108 16.93 -16.02 -17.54
N ILE A 109 18.09 -15.35 -17.64
CA ILE A 109 18.19 -13.89 -17.52
C ILE A 109 17.40 -13.20 -18.63
N LYS A 110 17.56 -13.66 -19.89
CA LYS A 110 16.82 -13.14 -21.05
C LYS A 110 15.32 -13.34 -20.88
N LEU A 111 14.90 -14.50 -20.39
CA LEU A 111 13.50 -14.81 -20.12
C LEU A 111 12.90 -13.87 -19.06
N LEU A 112 13.62 -13.65 -17.95
CA LEU A 112 13.19 -12.72 -16.90
C LEU A 112 13.07 -11.29 -17.41
N ALA A 113 14.05 -10.81 -18.17
CA ALA A 113 14.05 -9.48 -18.78
C ALA A 113 12.86 -9.32 -19.74
N ARG A 114 12.60 -10.33 -20.58
CA ARG A 114 11.48 -10.35 -21.53
C ARG A 114 10.12 -10.33 -20.83
N LEU A 115 9.99 -11.06 -19.73
CA LEU A 115 8.76 -11.13 -18.93
C LEU A 115 8.65 -10.03 -17.86
N LYS A 116 9.66 -9.17 -17.75
CA LYS A 116 9.75 -8.08 -16.75
C LYS A 116 9.66 -8.57 -15.29
N PHE A 117 10.19 -9.76 -15.01
CA PHE A 117 10.31 -10.26 -13.64
C PHE A 117 11.61 -9.76 -13.00
N GLU A 118 11.53 -9.28 -11.75
CA GLU A 118 12.71 -8.81 -11.00
C GLU A 118 13.66 -9.95 -10.59
N SER A 119 13.14 -11.18 -10.45
CA SER A 119 13.96 -12.35 -10.11
C SER A 119 13.27 -13.67 -10.45
N LEU A 120 14.05 -14.76 -10.50
CA LEU A 120 13.54 -16.13 -10.63
C LEU A 120 12.50 -16.48 -9.55
N GLN A 121 12.67 -15.98 -8.32
CA GLN A 121 11.73 -16.23 -7.24
C GLN A 121 10.36 -15.64 -7.55
N HIS A 122 10.28 -14.44 -8.15
CA HIS A 122 9.00 -13.83 -8.53
C HIS A 122 8.33 -14.59 -9.68
N MET A 123 9.11 -15.09 -10.63
CA MET A 123 8.60 -15.93 -11.71
C MET A 123 8.04 -17.25 -11.17
N TYR A 124 8.77 -17.95 -10.30
CA TYR A 124 8.30 -19.20 -9.69
C TYR A 124 7.06 -18.98 -8.81
N LEU A 125 7.02 -17.89 -8.04
CA LEU A 125 5.83 -17.56 -7.27
C LEU A 125 4.61 -17.36 -8.18
N SER A 126 4.78 -16.68 -9.32
CA SER A 126 3.69 -16.46 -10.29
C SER A 126 3.21 -17.77 -10.95
N LEU A 127 4.12 -18.73 -11.16
CA LEU A 127 3.78 -20.08 -11.61
C LEU A 127 2.98 -20.85 -10.56
N ALA A 128 3.40 -20.81 -9.29
CA ALA A 128 2.71 -21.49 -8.19
C ALA A 128 1.33 -20.87 -7.88
N GLU A 129 1.16 -19.57 -8.13
CA GLU A 129 -0.12 -18.87 -8.00
C GLU A 129 -1.03 -19.07 -9.23
N GLY A 130 -0.53 -19.72 -10.29
CA GLY A 130 -1.28 -19.94 -11.54
C GLY A 130 -1.50 -18.68 -12.37
N ARG A 131 -0.80 -17.59 -12.06
CA ARG A 131 -0.84 -16.34 -12.86
C ARG A 131 -0.07 -16.46 -14.17
N LEU A 132 0.90 -17.38 -14.20
CA LEU A 132 1.69 -17.74 -15.36
C LEU A 132 1.60 -19.26 -15.53
N SER A 133 1.32 -19.74 -16.74
CA SER A 133 1.32 -21.17 -17.01
C SER A 133 2.71 -21.67 -17.43
N ALA A 134 3.06 -22.90 -17.02
CA ALA A 134 4.27 -23.57 -17.48
C ALA A 134 4.23 -23.87 -18.99
N GLU A 135 3.05 -24.04 -19.59
CA GLU A 135 2.85 -24.17 -21.03
C GLU A 135 3.24 -22.88 -21.76
N GLU A 136 2.74 -21.74 -21.29
CA GLU A 136 3.05 -20.43 -21.87
C GLU A 136 4.53 -20.11 -21.76
N LEU A 137 5.14 -20.39 -20.60
CA LEU A 137 6.56 -20.19 -20.38
C LEU A 137 7.40 -21.08 -21.33
N TYR A 138 6.97 -22.32 -21.56
CA TYR A 138 7.61 -23.22 -22.50
C TYR A 138 7.55 -22.72 -23.94
N GLU A 139 6.40 -22.19 -24.39
CA GLU A 139 6.22 -21.63 -25.73
C GLU A 139 7.19 -20.48 -26.03
N LEU A 140 7.61 -19.74 -25.00
CA LEU A 140 8.58 -18.64 -25.13
C LEU A 140 10.03 -19.12 -25.26
N VAL A 141 10.36 -20.28 -24.66
CA VAL A 141 11.74 -20.79 -24.59
C VAL A 141 12.03 -21.93 -25.55
N LYS A 142 11.00 -22.55 -26.15
CA LYS A 142 11.16 -23.70 -27.06
C LYS A 142 11.97 -23.37 -28.32
N ASP A 143 11.95 -22.10 -28.73
CA ASP A 143 12.74 -21.57 -29.83
C ASP A 143 13.71 -20.52 -29.29
N ARG A 144 14.99 -20.87 -29.19
CA ARG A 144 16.03 -19.99 -28.63
C ARG A 144 16.20 -18.70 -29.44
N ASN A 145 15.83 -18.69 -30.72
CA ASN A 145 15.92 -17.49 -31.57
C ASN A 145 14.82 -16.46 -31.24
N LYS A 146 13.70 -16.90 -30.65
CA LYS A 146 12.61 -16.02 -30.18
C LYS A 146 12.87 -15.36 -28.83
N LEU A 147 13.93 -15.78 -28.11
CA LEU A 147 14.39 -15.06 -26.92
C LEU A 147 15.04 -13.72 -27.27
N ILE A 148 15.51 -13.55 -28.52
CA ILE A 148 16.26 -12.38 -29.01
C ILE A 148 15.38 -11.47 -29.90
N SER A 149 14.33 -12.01 -30.53
CA SER A 149 13.52 -11.28 -31.51
C SER A 149 12.04 -11.19 -31.12
N GLY A 150 11.50 -9.96 -31.17
CA GLY A 150 10.08 -9.64 -31.09
C GLY A 150 9.64 -9.03 -29.76
N GLU A 151 8.91 -7.92 -29.84
CA GLU A 151 8.11 -7.39 -28.73
C GLU A 151 6.95 -8.36 -28.47
N ILE A 152 7.01 -9.10 -27.35
CA ILE A 152 5.80 -9.72 -26.82
C ILE A 152 5.29 -8.81 -25.71
N VAL A 153 4.16 -8.17 -25.96
CA VAL A 153 3.30 -7.62 -24.91
C VAL A 153 2.72 -8.81 -24.17
N SER A 154 3.34 -9.21 -23.05
CA SER A 154 2.79 -10.26 -22.20
C SER A 154 1.41 -9.81 -21.67
N PRO A 155 0.31 -10.54 -21.96
CA PRO A 155 -1.03 -10.23 -21.43
C PRO A 155 -1.11 -10.37 -19.89
N TRP A 156 -0.10 -10.96 -19.27
CA TRP A 156 -0.12 -11.41 -17.88
C TRP A 156 0.69 -10.53 -16.93
N VAL A 157 1.26 -9.42 -17.44
CA VAL A 157 1.71 -8.32 -16.58
C VAL A 157 0.54 -7.35 -16.40
N LYS A 158 -0.44 -7.73 -15.57
CA LYS A 158 -0.87 -6.71 -14.61
C LYS A 158 0.35 -6.50 -13.71
N PRO A 159 0.78 -5.26 -13.44
CA PRO A 159 1.80 -5.03 -12.43
C PRO A 159 1.39 -5.84 -11.21
N ILE A 160 2.22 -6.80 -10.82
CA ILE A 160 2.05 -7.44 -9.52
C ILE A 160 2.07 -6.26 -8.55
N GLU A 161 0.93 -5.96 -7.92
CA GLU A 161 0.93 -5.18 -6.69
C GLU A 161 1.97 -5.86 -5.83
N LYS A 162 3.09 -5.17 -5.61
CA LYS A 162 4.28 -5.69 -4.95
C LYS A 162 3.82 -6.49 -3.73
N VAL A 163 3.83 -7.82 -3.85
CA VAL A 163 3.81 -8.69 -2.67
C VAL A 163 5.06 -8.28 -1.94
N GLN A 164 4.85 -7.62 -0.80
CA GLN A 164 5.86 -7.02 0.05
C GLN A 164 6.91 -8.08 0.40
N THR A 165 7.92 -8.25 -0.45
CA THR A 165 9.25 -8.49 0.04
C THR A 165 9.62 -7.17 0.69
N VAL A 166 9.68 -7.19 2.02
CA VAL A 166 10.30 -6.15 2.84
C VAL A 166 11.78 -6.12 2.46
N LYS A 167 12.08 -5.57 1.28
CA LYS A 167 13.30 -4.83 1.06
C LYS A 167 12.96 -3.44 1.54
N VAL A 168 13.45 -3.14 2.73
CA VAL A 168 13.61 -1.78 3.23
C VAL A 168 14.49 -1.05 2.22
N LYS A 169 13.86 -0.51 1.19
CA LYS A 169 14.28 0.70 0.53
C LYS A 169 13.13 1.65 0.76
N GLU A 170 13.33 2.51 1.74
CA GLU A 170 12.50 3.67 2.03
C GLU A 170 12.27 4.42 0.72
N ASN A 171 11.11 4.19 0.11
CA ASN A 171 10.55 5.09 -0.86
C ASN A 171 9.37 5.72 -0.13
N GLU A 172 9.55 6.96 0.35
CA GLU A 172 8.51 7.75 1.02
C GLU A 172 7.19 7.79 0.22
N GLN A 173 7.29 7.61 -1.11
CA GLN A 173 6.17 7.42 -2.05
C GLN A 173 5.24 6.25 -1.70
N SER A 174 5.74 5.08 -1.28
CA SER A 174 4.85 3.92 -1.05
C SER A 174 4.10 4.01 0.28
N LEU A 175 4.69 4.67 1.28
CA LEU A 175 4.02 4.93 2.55
C LEU A 175 2.90 5.94 2.33
N PHE A 176 3.18 7.05 1.63
CA PHE A 176 2.18 8.05 1.28
C PHE A 176 0.96 7.47 0.55
N GLU A 177 1.18 6.68 -0.50
CA GLU A 177 0.10 6.04 -1.27
C GLU A 177 -0.73 5.05 -0.42
N THR A 178 -0.09 4.32 0.49
CA THR A 178 -0.75 3.37 1.39
C THR A 178 -1.60 4.11 2.44
N TYR A 179 -1.08 5.23 2.97
CA TYR A 179 -1.80 6.08 3.90
C TYR A 179 -3.01 6.76 3.24
N ILE A 180 -2.87 7.34 2.05
CA ILE A 180 -3.98 7.99 1.33
C ILE A 180 -5.07 6.97 0.95
N LYS A 181 -4.69 5.78 0.48
CA LYS A 181 -5.66 4.71 0.12
C LYS A 181 -6.44 4.19 1.32
N SER A 182 -5.78 3.99 2.46
CA SER A 182 -6.45 3.51 3.68
C SER A 182 -7.38 4.57 4.28
N ALA A 183 -6.97 5.84 4.21
CA ALA A 183 -7.65 6.95 4.84
C ALA A 183 -8.84 7.53 4.05
N ARG A 184 -8.97 7.21 2.74
CA ARG A 184 -10.09 7.62 1.88
C ARG A 184 -11.11 6.50 1.61
N SER A 185 -11.06 5.42 2.39
CA SER A 185 -12.04 4.33 2.35
C SER A 185 -13.39 4.69 3.01
N THR A 186 -13.48 5.87 3.62
CA THR A 186 -14.71 6.43 4.18
C THR A 186 -15.61 7.02 3.08
N LYS A 187 -16.89 6.67 3.15
CA LYS A 187 -17.94 7.02 2.19
C LYS A 187 -18.24 8.52 2.22
N ASN A 188 -17.48 9.31 1.47
CA ASN A 188 -17.86 10.71 1.24
C ASN A 188 -18.97 10.76 0.18
N LYS A 189 -19.76 11.84 0.14
CA LYS A 189 -20.85 12.04 -0.83
C LYS A 189 -20.40 13.04 -1.89
N ILE A 190 -20.68 12.77 -3.16
CA ILE A 190 -20.49 13.69 -4.29
C ILE A 190 -21.80 13.77 -5.05
N ILE A 191 -22.12 14.97 -5.53
CA ILE A 191 -23.31 15.24 -6.32
C ILE A 191 -22.90 15.16 -7.80
N ALA A 192 -23.40 14.16 -8.52
CA ALA A 192 -23.32 14.12 -9.98
C ALA A 192 -24.48 14.92 -10.57
N GLY A 193 -24.25 15.65 -11.67
CA GLY A 193 -25.23 16.57 -12.27
C GLY A 193 -26.66 16.01 -12.36
N GLY A 194 -27.55 16.56 -11.51
CA GLY A 194 -28.96 16.21 -11.38
C GLY A 194 -29.22 15.11 -10.34
N ASP A 195 -29.98 15.43 -9.28
CA ASP A 195 -30.69 14.66 -8.21
C ASP A 195 -30.34 13.18 -7.86
N VAL A 196 -29.27 12.60 -8.39
CA VAL A 196 -28.87 11.22 -8.16
C VAL A 196 -27.98 11.20 -6.92
N LYS A 197 -28.60 10.88 -5.79
CA LYS A 197 -27.92 10.54 -4.54
C LYS A 197 -27.44 9.08 -4.62
N ASP A 198 -26.22 8.84 -4.13
CA ASP A 198 -25.59 7.52 -3.92
C ASP A 198 -25.01 6.79 -5.15
N LEU A 199 -24.20 7.49 -5.96
CA LEU A 199 -23.32 6.84 -6.93
C LEU A 199 -22.07 6.26 -6.26
N LEU A 200 -21.63 5.08 -6.71
CA LEU A 200 -20.38 4.46 -6.27
C LEU A 200 -19.21 5.18 -6.95
N PHE A 201 -18.46 5.98 -6.18
CA PHE A 201 -17.32 6.74 -6.68
C PHE A 201 -16.08 6.57 -5.81
N SER A 202 -14.91 6.86 -6.39
CA SER A 202 -13.63 6.92 -5.70
C SER A 202 -12.81 8.11 -6.18
N TYR A 203 -11.91 8.63 -5.35
CA TYR A 203 -11.01 9.72 -5.74
C TYR A 203 -9.80 9.17 -6.52
N ALA A 204 -9.36 9.89 -7.54
CA ALA A 204 -8.20 9.51 -8.31
C ALA A 204 -6.88 9.73 -7.55
N ASN A 205 -6.02 8.71 -7.52
CA ASN A 205 -4.71 8.75 -6.86
C ASN A 205 -3.65 9.60 -7.57
N CYS A 206 -4.00 10.27 -8.68
CA CYS A 206 -3.05 11.01 -9.50
C CYS A 206 -3.12 12.54 -9.33
N CYS A 207 -4.19 13.04 -8.72
CA CYS A 207 -4.38 14.46 -8.47
C CYS A 207 -5.11 14.73 -7.14
N ASN A 208 -5.30 13.69 -6.32
CA ASN A 208 -5.93 13.68 -5.00
C ASN A 208 -6.84 14.89 -4.69
N PRO A 209 -7.98 15.02 -5.38
CA PRO A 209 -8.79 16.23 -5.31
C PRO A 209 -9.35 16.43 -3.89
N ILE A 210 -9.40 17.68 -3.44
CA ILE A 210 -9.93 18.08 -2.14
C ILE A 210 -11.06 19.12 -2.27
N PRO A 211 -11.91 19.29 -1.25
CA PRO A 211 -13.01 20.26 -1.30
C PRO A 211 -12.54 21.68 -1.64
N GLY A 212 -13.27 22.31 -2.55
CA GLY A 212 -12.96 23.64 -3.09
C GLY A 212 -12.14 23.62 -4.38
N GLU A 213 -11.67 22.46 -4.84
CA GLU A 213 -11.08 22.31 -6.18
C GLU A 213 -12.15 21.98 -7.23
N ASP A 214 -11.95 22.47 -8.45
CA ASP A 214 -12.76 22.06 -9.58
C ASP A 214 -12.57 20.57 -9.89
N ILE A 215 -13.65 19.81 -9.75
CA ILE A 215 -13.65 18.35 -9.95
C ILE A 215 -14.48 17.93 -11.17
N ILE A 216 -14.17 16.74 -11.66
CA ILE A 216 -14.85 16.08 -12.77
C ILE A 216 -14.83 14.56 -12.58
N GLY A 217 -15.92 13.90 -12.93
CA GLY A 217 -16.08 12.46 -12.83
C GLY A 217 -15.71 11.78 -14.14
N PHE A 218 -14.99 10.67 -14.06
CA PHE A 218 -14.70 9.79 -15.18
C PHE A 218 -15.24 8.40 -14.89
N ILE A 219 -16.14 7.89 -15.72
CA ILE A 219 -16.71 6.54 -15.59
C ILE A 219 -15.63 5.54 -15.97
N SER A 220 -15.02 4.85 -15.00
CA SER A 220 -14.08 3.75 -15.22
C SER A 220 -14.80 2.50 -15.76
N LYS A 221 -14.08 1.62 -16.48
CA LYS A 221 -14.67 0.36 -16.99
C LYS A 221 -14.95 -0.65 -15.87
N THR A 222 -14.24 -0.55 -14.74
CA THR A 222 -14.24 -1.57 -13.68
C THR A 222 -14.44 -1.01 -12.27
N GLU A 223 -14.17 0.27 -12.03
CA GLU A 223 -14.09 0.85 -10.67
C GLU A 223 -15.16 1.94 -10.40
N GLY A 224 -16.22 1.99 -11.21
CA GLY A 224 -17.25 3.02 -11.08
C GLY A 224 -16.74 4.41 -11.48
N ILE A 225 -17.23 5.46 -10.82
CA ILE A 225 -16.85 6.85 -11.16
C ILE A 225 -15.56 7.23 -10.41
N LYS A 226 -14.55 7.67 -11.14
CA LYS A 226 -13.32 8.25 -10.58
C LYS A 226 -13.37 9.77 -10.63
N ILE A 227 -13.10 10.39 -9.50
CA ILE A 227 -13.14 11.85 -9.36
C ILE A 227 -11.73 12.39 -9.54
N HIS A 228 -11.56 13.24 -10.54
CA HIS A 228 -10.33 13.94 -10.87
C HIS A 228 -10.48 15.44 -10.64
N LYS A 229 -9.35 16.13 -10.42
CA LYS A 229 -9.26 17.58 -10.59
C LYS A 229 -9.39 17.90 -12.08
N LYS A 230 -10.13 18.96 -12.46
CA LYS A 230 -10.26 19.38 -13.87
C LYS A 230 -8.92 19.65 -14.54
N SER A 231 -7.92 20.12 -13.80
CA SER A 231 -6.57 20.39 -14.29
C SER A 231 -5.63 19.17 -14.28
N CYS A 232 -6.13 17.95 -14.05
CA CYS A 232 -5.30 16.75 -13.96
C CYS A 232 -4.68 16.40 -15.34
N LYS A 233 -3.35 16.33 -15.42
CA LYS A 233 -2.63 15.96 -16.67
C LYS A 233 -3.03 14.59 -17.22
N ASN A 234 -3.31 13.62 -16.35
CA ASN A 234 -3.75 12.28 -16.74
C ASN A 234 -5.18 12.29 -17.31
N LEU A 235 -6.00 13.25 -16.90
CA LEU A 235 -7.35 13.39 -17.42
C LEU A 235 -7.34 13.88 -18.87
N SER A 236 -6.41 14.76 -19.24
CA SER A 236 -6.31 15.27 -20.62
C SER A 236 -6.16 14.13 -21.65
N ASN A 237 -5.38 13.10 -21.31
CA ASN A 237 -5.21 11.91 -22.15
C ASN A 237 -6.50 11.08 -22.22
N LEU A 238 -7.25 10.98 -21.12
CA LEU A 238 -8.51 10.23 -21.06
C LEU A 238 -9.63 10.96 -21.82
N PHE A 239 -9.68 12.29 -21.72
CA PHE A 239 -10.63 13.15 -22.42
C PHE A 239 -10.59 12.96 -23.93
N LEU A 240 -9.37 12.88 -24.50
CA LEU A 240 -9.18 12.67 -25.94
C LEU A 240 -9.63 11.27 -26.40
N SER A 241 -9.51 10.27 -25.53
CA SER A 241 -9.83 8.88 -25.88
C SER A 241 -11.33 8.56 -25.79
N ASP A 242 -12.02 9.01 -24.73
CA ASP A 242 -13.43 8.65 -24.47
C ASP A 242 -14.22 9.83 -23.87
N PRO A 243 -14.59 10.86 -24.65
CA PRO A 243 -15.30 12.05 -24.15
C PRO A 243 -16.67 11.73 -23.48
N GLN A 244 -17.34 10.67 -23.95
CA GLN A 244 -18.68 10.26 -23.46
C GLN A 244 -18.66 9.71 -22.03
N ARG A 245 -17.49 9.41 -21.46
CA ARG A 245 -17.34 8.82 -20.12
C ARG A 245 -17.06 9.87 -19.05
N ILE A 246 -17.28 11.14 -19.38
CA ILE A 246 -17.05 12.27 -18.49
C ILE A 246 -18.38 12.74 -17.94
N ILE A 247 -18.43 12.96 -16.63
CA ILE A 247 -19.60 13.42 -15.91
C ILE A 247 -19.21 14.66 -15.10
N ASP A 248 -20.03 15.70 -15.18
CA ASP A 248 -19.92 16.86 -14.31
C ASP A 248 -20.35 16.49 -12.88
N VAL A 249 -19.46 16.76 -11.93
CA VAL A 249 -19.66 16.48 -10.52
C VAL A 249 -19.31 17.72 -9.70
N GLN A 250 -19.95 17.86 -8.55
CA GLN A 250 -19.74 18.96 -7.63
C GLN A 250 -19.55 18.46 -6.20
N TRP A 251 -18.75 19.20 -5.44
CA TRP A 251 -18.65 19.01 -4.00
C TRP A 251 -19.99 19.34 -3.35
N PRO A 252 -20.41 18.60 -2.31
CA PRO A 252 -21.60 18.97 -1.55
C PRO A 252 -21.36 20.29 -0.80
N GLU A 253 -22.42 21.05 -0.55
CA GLU A 253 -22.35 22.36 0.13
C GLU A 253 -21.76 22.27 1.54
N GLN A 254 -21.91 21.13 2.20
CA GLN A 254 -21.32 20.85 3.51
C GLN A 254 -20.48 19.57 3.44
N VAL A 255 -19.17 19.75 3.61
CA VAL A 255 -18.21 18.67 3.78
C VAL A 255 -17.65 18.78 5.19
N GLU A 256 -18.10 17.92 6.10
CA GLU A 256 -17.61 17.89 7.49
C GLU A 256 -16.32 17.08 7.65
N ASP A 257 -15.97 16.28 6.65
CA ASP A 257 -14.82 15.37 6.71
C ASP A 257 -13.49 16.08 6.48
N GLU A 258 -12.45 15.64 7.20
CA GLU A 258 -11.06 16.04 6.95
C GLU A 258 -10.42 15.14 5.88
N PHE A 259 -9.62 15.74 5.00
CA PHE A 259 -8.99 15.10 3.85
C PHE A 259 -7.48 14.99 4.05
N PHE A 260 -6.95 13.82 3.70
CA PHE A 260 -5.53 13.57 3.74
C PHE A 260 -4.84 14.23 2.54
N VAL A 261 -3.79 15.00 2.83
CA VAL A 261 -2.94 15.66 1.84
C VAL A 261 -1.48 15.48 2.23
N GLY A 262 -0.64 15.18 1.23
CA GLY A 262 0.81 15.20 1.37
C GLY A 262 1.39 16.48 0.83
N ILE A 263 2.32 17.05 1.58
CA ILE A 263 3.16 18.14 1.13
C ILE A 263 4.63 17.69 1.15
N LYS A 264 5.39 18.14 0.17
CA LYS A 264 6.85 18.07 0.15
C LYS A 264 7.41 19.42 0.55
N ILE A 265 8.41 19.39 1.42
CA ILE A 265 9.09 20.55 1.96
C ILE A 265 10.58 20.35 1.73
N SER A 266 11.26 21.33 1.16
CA SER A 266 12.72 21.33 1.05
C SER A 266 13.30 22.65 1.52
N GLY A 267 14.52 22.60 2.04
CA GLY A 267 15.16 23.76 2.64
C GLY A 267 16.55 23.48 3.18
N GLU A 268 17.10 24.47 3.88
CA GLU A 268 18.34 24.36 4.65
C GLU A 268 18.10 23.66 5.99
N ASP A 269 18.92 22.65 6.29
CA ASP A 269 18.82 21.94 7.56
C ASP A 269 19.58 22.69 8.66
N ARG A 270 18.82 23.20 9.64
CA ARG A 270 19.34 23.88 10.82
C ARG A 270 18.74 23.34 12.11
N PRO A 271 19.44 23.46 13.25
CA PRO A 271 18.90 23.05 14.54
C PRO A 271 17.51 23.65 14.80
N GLY A 272 16.54 22.79 15.07
CA GLY A 272 15.16 23.18 15.36
C GLY A 272 14.23 23.25 14.15
N MET A 273 14.71 23.05 12.91
CA MET A 273 13.89 23.14 11.69
C MET A 273 12.65 22.24 11.73
N LEU A 274 12.81 20.96 12.07
CA LEU A 274 11.67 20.03 12.18
C LEU A 274 10.64 20.50 13.21
N ASN A 275 11.07 21.06 14.34
CA ASN A 275 10.17 21.55 15.38
C ASN A 275 9.39 22.79 14.92
N GLU A 276 10.04 23.70 14.20
CA GLU A 276 9.41 24.88 13.65
C GLU A 276 8.33 24.51 12.62
N ILE A 277 8.65 23.58 11.71
CA ILE A 277 7.71 23.04 10.73
C ILE A 277 6.49 22.38 11.42
N THR A 278 6.72 21.46 12.36
CA THR A 278 5.61 20.75 13.03
C THR A 278 4.77 21.66 13.91
N ASN A 279 5.37 22.69 14.53
CA ASN A 279 4.66 23.67 15.33
C ASN A 279 3.77 24.58 14.48
N VAL A 280 4.28 25.13 13.36
CA VAL A 280 3.48 25.96 12.43
C VAL A 280 2.25 25.18 11.93
N ILE A 281 2.45 23.91 11.59
CA ILE A 281 1.38 23.01 11.16
C ILE A 281 0.36 22.79 12.27
N SER A 282 0.81 22.38 13.46
CA SER A 282 -0.10 21.99 14.56
C SER A 282 -0.87 23.18 15.13
N VAL A 283 -0.25 24.36 15.23
CA VAL A 283 -0.89 25.58 15.76
C VAL A 283 -1.95 26.11 14.80
N TYR A 284 -1.71 26.03 13.49
CA TYR A 284 -2.64 26.54 12.51
C TYR A 284 -3.86 25.61 12.36
N SER A 285 -5.04 26.12 12.72
CA SER A 285 -6.32 25.42 12.63
C SER A 285 -6.39 24.06 13.35
N ASN A 286 -5.48 23.80 14.30
CA ASN A 286 -5.32 22.51 14.98
C ASN A 286 -5.13 21.35 13.99
N THR A 287 -4.33 21.57 12.94
CA THR A 287 -4.12 20.60 11.86
C THR A 287 -3.43 19.36 12.38
N ASN A 288 -4.03 18.20 12.13
CA ASN A 288 -3.47 16.93 12.58
C ASN A 288 -2.41 16.40 11.61
N ILE A 289 -1.23 16.08 12.14
CA ILE A 289 -0.11 15.48 11.42
C ILE A 289 -0.18 13.96 11.55
N LYS A 290 -0.22 13.26 10.42
CA LYS A 290 -0.32 11.80 10.37
C LYS A 290 1.01 11.11 10.19
N SER A 291 1.89 11.72 9.41
CA SER A 291 3.22 11.20 9.15
C SER A 291 4.14 12.35 8.81
N VAL A 292 5.38 12.26 9.31
CA VAL A 292 6.47 13.17 8.99
C VAL A 292 7.65 12.28 8.63
N SER A 293 8.21 12.51 7.45
CA SER A 293 9.48 11.94 7.02
C SER A 293 10.35 13.10 6.60
N ILE A 294 11.50 13.30 7.25
CA ILE A 294 12.47 14.32 6.87
C ILE A 294 13.83 13.65 6.84
N ALA A 295 14.53 13.82 5.73
CA ALA A 295 15.87 13.33 5.53
C ALA A 295 16.80 14.50 5.20
N SER A 296 17.89 14.60 5.95
CA SER A 296 18.93 15.59 5.71
C SER A 296 20.01 15.00 4.80
N LYS A 297 20.46 15.81 3.83
CA LYS A 297 21.56 15.49 2.93
C LYS A 297 22.53 16.67 2.86
N GLY A 298 23.55 16.65 3.73
CA GLY A 298 24.49 17.76 3.87
C GLY A 298 23.84 18.92 4.63
N SER A 299 23.85 20.11 4.05
CA SER A 299 23.20 21.31 4.62
C SER A 299 21.74 21.48 4.21
N LEU A 300 21.18 20.52 3.48
CA LEU A 300 19.82 20.58 2.96
C LEU A 300 18.97 19.47 3.57
N PHE A 301 17.67 19.73 3.70
CA PHE A 301 16.69 18.69 4.00
C PHE A 301 15.66 18.58 2.89
N ASP A 302 15.18 17.36 2.70
CA ASP A 302 13.98 17.05 1.95
C ASP A 302 13.03 16.31 2.89
N GLY A 303 11.76 16.71 2.89
CA GLY A 303 10.76 16.14 3.78
C GLY A 303 9.41 15.97 3.11
N THR A 304 8.72 14.92 3.52
CA THR A 304 7.32 14.64 3.19
C THR A 304 6.49 14.67 4.46
N VAL A 305 5.41 15.46 4.46
CA VAL A 305 4.46 15.55 5.58
C VAL A 305 3.06 15.20 5.12
N ILE A 306 2.39 14.30 5.84
CA ILE A 306 0.99 13.91 5.62
C ILE A 306 0.12 14.58 6.67
N LEU A 307 -0.85 15.36 6.19
CA LEU A 307 -1.71 16.24 6.99
C LEU A 307 -3.18 15.94 6.73
N MET A 308 -4.03 16.25 7.70
CA MET A 308 -5.48 16.28 7.52
C MET A 308 -5.97 17.73 7.40
N VAL A 309 -6.48 18.09 6.22
CA VAL A 309 -6.97 19.44 5.90
C VAL A 309 -8.46 19.41 5.58
N LYS A 310 -9.15 20.53 5.78
CA LYS A 310 -10.61 20.62 5.60
C LYS A 310 -10.97 20.91 4.14
N ASN A 311 -10.21 21.79 3.51
CA ASN A 311 -10.44 22.25 2.15
C ASN A 311 -9.13 22.82 1.55
N VAL A 312 -9.20 23.25 0.29
CA VAL A 312 -8.07 23.84 -0.42
C VAL A 312 -7.59 25.15 0.20
N THR A 313 -8.49 25.96 0.76
CA THR A 313 -8.13 27.23 1.43
C THR A 313 -7.26 26.96 2.65
N HIS A 314 -7.67 26.03 3.51
CA HIS A 314 -6.94 25.59 4.69
C HIS A 314 -5.53 25.09 4.29
N LEU A 315 -5.43 24.28 3.24
CA LEU A 315 -4.14 23.79 2.75
C LEU A 315 -3.24 24.92 2.25
N ASN A 316 -3.77 25.82 1.41
CA ASN A 316 -2.99 26.89 0.81
C ASN A 316 -2.45 27.86 1.86
N GLU A 317 -3.27 28.24 2.84
CA GLU A 317 -2.82 29.08 3.96
C GLU A 317 -1.75 28.40 4.81
N LEU A 318 -1.85 27.08 5.02
CA LEU A 318 -0.83 26.30 5.72
C LEU A 318 0.47 26.24 4.93
N ILE A 319 0.42 26.02 3.61
CA ILE A 319 1.58 26.03 2.71
C ILE A 319 2.27 27.40 2.77
N GLU A 320 1.53 28.49 2.68
CA GLU A 320 2.09 29.84 2.75
C GLU A 320 2.76 30.10 4.10
N LYS A 321 2.17 29.66 5.23
CA LYS A 321 2.81 29.77 6.54
C LYS A 321 4.12 28.99 6.65
N ILE A 322 4.18 27.78 6.09
CA ILE A 322 5.43 26.98 6.08
C ILE A 322 6.50 27.66 5.22
N LYS A 323 6.14 28.26 4.08
CA LYS A 323 7.10 29.01 3.24
C LYS A 323 7.73 30.22 3.93
N HIS A 324 7.07 30.79 4.95
CA HIS A 324 7.62 31.90 5.72
C HIS A 324 8.65 31.47 6.77
N ILE A 325 8.83 30.16 7.00
CA ILE A 325 9.87 29.65 7.90
C ILE A 325 11.24 29.92 7.27
N GLU A 326 12.10 30.61 8.01
CA GLU A 326 13.45 30.92 7.55
C GLU A 326 14.25 29.64 7.32
N GLY A 327 14.72 29.45 6.08
CA GLY A 327 15.43 28.25 5.62
C GLY A 327 14.58 27.31 4.76
N VAL A 328 13.27 27.51 4.64
CA VAL A 328 12.43 26.75 3.70
C VAL A 328 12.55 27.34 2.29
N PHE A 329 12.88 26.50 1.31
CA PHE A 329 13.02 26.91 -0.09
C PHE A 329 11.74 26.64 -0.89
N GLU A 330 11.13 25.47 -0.69
CA GLU A 330 9.99 25.06 -1.46
C GLU A 330 9.00 24.24 -0.63
N VAL A 331 7.71 24.51 -0.85
CA VAL A 331 6.60 23.73 -0.31
C VAL A 331 5.62 23.48 -1.45
N LYS A 332 5.42 22.20 -1.79
CA LYS A 332 4.53 21.77 -2.87
C LYS A 332 3.65 20.61 -2.42
N ARG A 333 2.52 20.40 -3.08
CA ARG A 333 1.74 19.18 -2.88
C ARG A 333 2.54 18.00 -3.45
N PHE A 334 2.39 16.84 -2.83
CA PHE A 334 3.19 15.67 -3.16
C PHE A 334 3.09 15.23 -4.63
N GLU A 335 1.94 15.48 -5.26
CA GLU A 335 1.61 15.09 -6.64
C GLU A 335 1.94 16.16 -7.69
N GLU A 336 2.35 17.35 -7.27
CA GLU A 336 2.71 18.49 -8.15
C GLU A 336 4.21 18.54 -8.44
#